data_AF-A0A349BLM4-F1
#
_entry.id   AF-A0A349BLM4-F1
#
_cell.length_a   1.000
_cell.length_b   1.000
_cell.length_c   1.000
_cell.angle_alpha   90.00
_cell.angle_beta   90.00
_cell.angle_gamma   90.00
#
_symmetry.space_group_name_H-M   'P 1'
#
loop_
_entity.id
_entity.type
_entity.pdbx_description
1 polymer ?
#
loop_
_entity_poly.entity_id
_entity_poly.type
_entity_poly.pdbx_seq_one_letter_code
_entity_poly.pdbx_strand_id
1 'polypeptide(L)'
;SFVLEGVLSQQLLPRKDGSGRVMAVEVMVPNPAIRNLIREDKIHQIYSLMQTGQNKFGMQTMNQSLSDLVIRGLITRDEAIGRSNVPDELIAMISRGGITGGGTR
;
A
#
# COMPACT_ATOMS: atom_id res chain seq x y z
N SER A 1 -23.03 -3.16 -8.78
CA SER A 1 -22.97 -2.06 -9.76
C SER A 1 -21.75 -2.24 -10.64
N PHE A 2 -21.86 -2.01 -11.95
CA PHE A 2 -20.72 -2.15 -12.88
C PHE A 2 -19.91 -0.84 -13.04
N VAL A 3 -20.37 0.27 -12.44
CA VAL A 3 -19.80 1.60 -12.69
C VAL A 3 -18.46 1.88 -11.99
N LEU A 4 -18.09 1.11 -10.97
CA LEU A 4 -16.82 1.30 -10.28
C LEU A 4 -15.71 0.64 -11.11
N GLU A 5 -14.80 1.44 -11.65
CA GLU A 5 -13.68 0.94 -12.46
C GLU A 5 -12.32 1.03 -11.78
N GLY A 6 -12.21 1.84 -10.73
CA GLY A 6 -10.98 2.01 -9.99
C GLY A 6 -11.16 2.94 -8.80
N VAL A 7 -10.36 2.73 -7.77
CA VAL A 7 -10.21 3.67 -6.65
C VAL A 7 -8.72 3.92 -6.45
N LEU A 8 -8.37 5.20 -6.39
CA LEU A 8 -7.03 5.69 -6.07
C LEU A 8 -7.12 6.50 -4.78
N SER A 9 -6.46 6.03 -3.73
CA SER A 9 -6.38 6.76 -2.46
C SER A 9 -4.96 7.27 -2.27
N GLN A 10 -4.79 8.58 -2.17
CA GLN A 10 -3.47 9.23 -2.16
C GLN A 10 -3.19 9.88 -0.80
N GLN A 11 -1.94 9.80 -0.36
CA GLN A 11 -1.41 10.53 0.79
C GLN A 11 -0.10 11.23 0.41
N LEU A 12 0.01 12.52 0.72
CA LEU A 12 1.25 13.28 0.53
C LEU A 12 2.02 13.37 1.84
N LEU A 13 3.24 12.85 1.82
CA LEU A 13 4.09 12.67 2.99
C LEU A 13 5.32 13.59 2.87
N PRO A 14 5.79 14.20 3.96
CA PRO A 14 7.03 14.96 3.95
C PRO A 14 8.19 14.03 3.56
N ARG A 15 9.05 14.48 2.66
CA ARG A 15 10.26 13.73 2.32
C ARG A 15 11.25 13.79 3.49
N LYS A 16 12.01 12.72 3.66
CA LYS A 16 13.07 12.63 4.68
C LYS A 16 14.15 13.72 4.50
N ASP A 17 14.40 14.14 3.26
CA ASP A 17 15.37 15.19 2.92
C ASP A 17 14.87 16.62 3.21
N GLY A 18 13.62 16.78 3.66
CA GLY A 18 13.00 18.08 3.90
C GLY A 18 12.62 18.84 2.61
N SER A 19 12.91 18.29 1.43
CA SER A 19 12.69 18.92 0.14
C SER A 19 11.37 18.46 -0.48
N GLY A 20 10.28 19.06 0.01
CA GLY A 20 8.93 18.83 -0.51
C GLY A 20 8.27 17.56 0.01
N ARG A 21 7.41 16.96 -0.82
CA ARG A 21 6.55 15.83 -0.45
C ARG A 21 6.65 14.70 -1.47
N VAL A 22 6.44 13.47 -1.00
CA VAL A 22 6.31 12.28 -1.83
C VAL A 22 4.90 11.69 -1.65
N MET A 23 4.36 11.11 -2.72
CA MET A 23 3.04 10.50 -2.70
C MET A 23 3.13 9.02 -2.37
N ALA A 24 2.38 8.58 -1.35
CA ALA A 24 1.95 7.20 -1.20
C ALA A 24 0.58 7.04 -1.87
N VAL A 25 0.37 5.93 -2.58
CA VAL A 25 -0.86 5.66 -3.31
C VAL A 25 -1.31 4.23 -3.10
N GLU A 26 -2.60 4.09 -2.81
CA GLU A 26 -3.33 2.83 -2.83
C GLU A 26 -4.15 2.76 -4.11
N VAL A 27 -4.10 1.61 -4.77
CA VAL A 27 -4.74 1.35 -6.07
C VAL A 27 -5.60 0.10 -5.95
N MET A 28 -6.91 0.27 -6.09
CA MET A 28 -7.86 -0.84 -6.16
C MET A 28 -8.51 -0.87 -7.55
N VAL A 29 -8.39 -2.00 -8.24
CA VAL A 29 -9.05 -2.26 -9.52
C VAL A 29 -10.17 -3.31 -9.32
N PRO A 30 -11.46 -2.97 -9.46
CA PRO A 30 -12.55 -3.89 -9.15
C PRO A 30 -12.64 -5.08 -10.11
N ASN A 31 -12.16 -6.24 -9.67
CA ASN A 31 -12.35 -7.52 -10.36
C ASN A 31 -13.71 -8.17 -9.99
N PRO A 32 -14.13 -9.28 -10.65
CA PRO A 32 -15.40 -9.93 -10.32
C PRO A 32 -15.55 -10.33 -8.85
N ALA A 33 -14.46 -10.73 -8.17
CA ALA A 33 -14.49 -11.09 -6.76
C ALA A 33 -14.75 -9.87 -5.86
N ILE A 34 -14.03 -8.76 -6.06
CA ILE A 34 -14.26 -7.49 -5.33
C ILE A 34 -15.69 -7.00 -5.56
N ARG A 35 -16.17 -7.04 -6.81
CA ARG A 35 -17.54 -6.65 -7.14
C ARG A 35 -18.58 -7.53 -6.45
N ASN A 36 -18.28 -8.82 -6.25
CA ASN A 36 -19.14 -9.71 -5.48
C ASN A 36 -19.15 -9.34 -3.98
N LEU A 37 -17.97 -9.10 -3.40
CA LEU A 37 -17.86 -8.67 -2.00
C LEU A 37 -18.62 -7.37 -1.72
N ILE A 38 -18.62 -6.42 -2.66
CA ILE A 38 -19.40 -5.17 -2.56
C ILE A 38 -20.90 -5.47 -2.53
N ARG A 39 -21.40 -6.45 -3.31
CA ARG A 39 -22.82 -6.82 -3.31
C ARG A 39 -23.24 -7.56 -2.03
N GLU A 40 -22.32 -8.31 -1.44
CA GLU A 40 -22.55 -9.09 -0.21
C GLU A 40 -22.26 -8.30 1.09
N ASP A 41 -21.94 -7.00 0.99
CA ASP A 41 -21.55 -6.14 2.13
C ASP A 41 -20.32 -6.67 2.92
N LYS A 42 -19.41 -7.34 2.23
CA LYS A 42 -18.17 -7.92 2.79
C LYS A 42 -16.94 -7.05 2.48
N ILE A 43 -17.06 -5.75 2.69
CA ILE A 43 -16.05 -4.75 2.30
C ILE A 43 -14.68 -5.01 2.95
N HIS A 44 -14.65 -5.48 4.20
CA HIS A 44 -13.43 -5.79 4.94
C HIS A 44 -12.54 -6.84 4.23
N GLN A 45 -13.12 -7.73 3.42
CA GLN A 45 -12.36 -8.76 2.69
C GLN A 45 -11.65 -8.22 1.43
N ILE A 46 -12.02 -7.02 0.97
CA ILE A 46 -11.42 -6.39 -0.21
C ILE A 46 -9.93 -6.13 0.03
N TYR A 47 -9.54 -5.75 1.26
CA TYR A 47 -8.14 -5.50 1.59
C TYR A 47 -7.24 -6.72 1.35
N SER A 48 -7.66 -7.90 1.79
CA SER A 48 -6.93 -9.15 1.55
C SER A 48 -6.84 -9.53 0.07
N LEU A 49 -7.88 -9.21 -0.72
CA LEU A 49 -7.82 -9.38 -2.18
C LEU A 49 -6.85 -8.39 -2.85
N MET A 50 -6.75 -7.15 -2.35
CA MET A 50 -5.79 -6.18 -2.87
C MET A 50 -4.36 -6.63 -2.62
N GLN A 51 -4.05 -7.15 -1.42
CA GLN A 51 -2.72 -7.67 -1.09
C GLN A 51 -2.24 -8.75 -2.07
N THR A 52 -3.14 -9.62 -2.53
CA THR A 52 -2.85 -10.71 -3.46
C THR A 52 -3.00 -10.32 -4.94
N GLY A 53 -3.66 -9.19 -5.22
CA GLY A 53 -3.98 -8.69 -6.56
C GLY A 53 -2.85 -7.95 -7.28
N GLN A 54 -1.70 -7.76 -6.63
CA GLN A 54 -0.59 -6.93 -7.13
C GLN A 54 -0.07 -7.38 -8.50
N ASN A 55 0.29 -8.66 -8.64
CA ASN A 55 0.90 -9.17 -9.88
C ASN A 55 -0.07 -9.27 -11.05
N LYS A 56 -1.37 -9.44 -10.77
CA LYS A 56 -2.37 -9.76 -11.80
C LYS A 56 -3.17 -8.55 -12.26
N PHE A 57 -3.41 -7.59 -11.36
CA PHE A 57 -4.33 -6.48 -11.60
C PHE A 57 -3.70 -5.11 -11.26
N GLY A 58 -2.40 -5.07 -10.93
CA GLY A 58 -1.71 -3.83 -10.58
C GLY A 58 -2.24 -3.17 -9.31
N MET A 59 -2.92 -3.94 -8.44
CA MET A 59 -3.41 -3.41 -7.18
C MET A 59 -2.26 -3.17 -6.21
N GLN A 60 -2.40 -2.18 -5.34
CA GLN A 60 -1.41 -1.84 -4.35
C GLN A 60 -2.12 -1.33 -3.10
N THR A 61 -1.82 -1.90 -1.93
CA THR A 61 -2.33 -1.37 -0.66
C THR A 61 -1.53 -0.16 -0.21
N MET A 62 -2.12 0.70 0.62
CA MET A 62 -1.39 1.82 1.21
C MET A 62 -0.13 1.37 1.95
N ASN A 63 -0.19 0.26 2.70
CA ASN A 63 0.96 -0.31 3.42
C ASN A 63 2.09 -0.77 2.48
N GLN A 64 1.75 -1.34 1.33
CA GLN A 64 2.75 -1.68 0.31
C GLN A 64 3.42 -0.42 -0.25
N SER A 65 2.66 0.65 -0.50
CA SER A 65 3.20 1.94 -0.96
C SER A 65 4.10 2.59 0.10
N LEU A 66 3.66 2.66 1.35
CA LEU A 66 4.44 3.19 2.46
C LEU A 66 5.72 2.38 2.69
N SER A 67 5.65 1.05 2.64
CA SER A 67 6.82 0.18 2.78
C SER A 67 7.84 0.44 1.67
N ASP A 68 7.41 0.58 0.41
CA ASP A 68 8.30 0.90 -0.71
C ASP A 68 9.01 2.25 -0.50
N LEU A 69 8.28 3.28 -0.08
CA LEU A 69 8.84 4.60 0.19
C LEU A 69 9.87 4.59 1.33
N VAL A 70 9.65 3.77 2.37
CA VAL A 70 10.62 3.59 3.47
C VAL A 70 11.86 2.85 2.97
N ILE A 71 11.70 1.74 2.24
CA ILE A 71 12.80 0.93 1.71
C ILE A 71 13.67 1.75 0.76
N ARG A 72 13.06 2.61 -0.05
CA ARG A 72 13.75 3.56 -0.94
C ARG A 72 14.35 4.77 -0.23
N GLY A 73 14.15 4.89 1.09
CA GLY A 73 14.69 5.98 1.91
C GLY A 73 14.04 7.35 1.67
N LEU A 74 12.86 7.42 1.05
CA LEU A 74 12.18 8.67 0.71
C LEU A 74 11.42 9.29 1.90
N ILE A 75 10.95 8.45 2.83
CA ILE A 75 10.29 8.87 4.07
C ILE A 75 10.94 8.15 5.27
N THR A 76 10.73 8.68 6.48
CA THR A 76 11.17 8.01 7.70
C THR A 76 10.21 6.88 8.08
N ARG A 77 10.73 5.89 8.83
CA ARG A 77 9.90 4.79 9.35
C ARG A 77 8.77 5.32 10.24
N ASP A 78 9.06 6.31 11.07
CA ASP A 78 8.08 6.91 11.99
C ASP A 78 6.97 7.63 11.24
N GLU A 79 7.30 8.38 10.17
CA GLU A 79 6.28 9.00 9.32
C GLU A 79 5.40 7.95 8.65
N ALA A 80 5.98 6.85 8.15
CA ALA A 80 5.22 5.78 7.54
C ALA A 80 4.27 5.08 8.55
N ILE A 81 4.75 4.79 9.76
CA ILE A 81 3.96 4.17 10.83
C ILE A 81 2.80 5.07 11.24
N GLY A 82 3.03 6.39 11.39
CA GLY A 82 1.99 7.36 11.76
C GLY A 82 0.88 7.54 10.72
N ARG A 83 1.05 6.99 9.51
CA ARG A 83 0.14 7.16 8.36
C ARG A 83 -0.54 5.87 7.94
N SER A 84 -0.10 4.75 8.50
CA SER A 84 -0.66 3.43 8.25
C SER A 84 -1.95 3.22 9.02
N ASN A 85 -2.94 2.59 8.37
CA ASN A 85 -4.16 2.11 9.03
C ASN A 85 -3.92 0.81 9.82
N VAL A 86 -2.86 0.06 9.51
CA VAL A 86 -2.50 -1.21 10.17
C VAL A 86 -0.98 -1.22 10.42
N PRO A 87 -0.50 -0.52 11.47
CA PRO A 87 0.93 -0.33 11.72
C PRO A 87 1.74 -1.63 11.86
N ASP A 88 1.17 -2.65 12.50
CA ASP A 88 1.85 -3.94 12.72
C ASP A 88 2.16 -4.66 11.40
N GLU A 89 1.24 -4.60 10.43
CA GLU A 89 1.45 -5.16 9.10
C GLU A 89 2.57 -4.40 8.38
N LEU A 90 2.57 -3.06 8.43
CA LEU A 90 3.61 -2.23 7.82
C LEU A 90 4.98 -2.52 8.44
N ILE A 91 5.07 -2.64 9.77
CA ILE A 91 6.30 -2.99 10.47
C ILE A 91 6.82 -4.34 9.97
N ALA A 92 5.95 -5.34 9.86
CA ALA A 92 6.32 -6.65 9.35
C ALA A 92 6.77 -6.59 7.87
N MET A 93 6.13 -5.76 7.04
CA MET A 93 6.53 -5.53 5.64
C MET A 93 7.92 -4.90 5.53
N ILE A 94 8.18 -3.83 6.29
CA ILE A 94 9.48 -3.14 6.30
C ILE A 94 10.59 -4.10 6.76
N SER A 95 10.34 -4.89 7.80
CA SER A 95 11.30 -5.88 8.31
C SER A 95 11.61 -6.97 7.28
N ARG A 96 10.61 -7.42 6.50
CA ARG A 96 10.81 -8.39 5.41
C ARG A 96 11.57 -7.80 4.22
N GLY A 97 11.27 -6.55 3.85
CA GLY A 97 11.93 -5.84 2.74
C GLY A 97 13.35 -5.36 3.05
N GLY A 98 13.73 -5.25 4.33
CA GLY A 98 15.07 -4.87 4.75
C GLY A 98 16.17 -5.91 4.48
N ILE A 99 15.82 -7.17 4.17
CA ILE A 99 16.80 -8.25 3.96
C ILE A 99 17.38 -8.23 2.53
N THR A 100 16.72 -7.61 1.55
CA THR A 100 17.22 -7.53 0.16
C THR A 100 18.11 -6.32 -0.13
N GLY A 101 18.32 -5.43 0.85
CA GLY A 101 19.10 -4.20 0.69
C GLY A 101 20.51 -4.22 1.30
N GLY A 102 20.92 -5.32 1.92
CA GLY A 102 22.22 -5.43 2.59
C GLY A 102 22.92 -6.75 2.29
N GLY A 103 23.76 -6.79 1.26
CA GLY A 103 24.58 -7.97 0.95
C GLY A 103 25.40 -7.90 -0.33
N THR A 104 26.57 -7.24 -0.25
CA THR A 104 27.84 -7.57 -0.96
C THR A 104 27.84 -7.75 -2.48
N ARG A 105 28.20 -6.70 -3.23
CA ARG A 105 29.56 -6.38 -3.74
C ARG A 105 29.50 -5.14 -4.63
#